data_AF-A0A2U2HME8-F1
#
_entry.id   AF-A0A2U2HME8-F1
#
_cell.length_a   1.000
_cell.length_b   1.000
_cell.length_c   1.000
_cell.angle_alpha   90.00
_cell.angle_beta   90.00
_cell.angle_gamma   90.00
#
_symmetry.space_group_name_H-M   'P 1'
#
loop_
_entity.id
_entity.type
_entity.pdbx_description
1 polymer ?
#
loop_
_entity_poly.entity_id
_entity_poly.type
_entity_poly.pdbx_seq_one_letter_code
_entity_poly.pdbx_strand_id
1 'polypeptide(L)' 'FGGTGYNQLLFDETDAQGRVQLKCSHAASELTLGHLIHSADNYRGSFRGTGAELRTDDYGAVRAGGGLLVSSY' A
#
# COMPACT_ATOMS: atom_id res chain seq x y z
N PHE A 1 1.83 -27.65 -8.24
CA PHE A 1 1.22 -26.31 -8.18
C PHE A 1 1.08 -25.93 -6.72
N GLY A 2 1.86 -24.96 -6.23
CA GLY A 2 1.95 -24.63 -4.81
C GLY A 2 2.94 -23.49 -4.61
N GLY A 3 2.62 -22.32 -5.15
CA GLY A 3 3.41 -21.12 -4.90
C GLY A 3 3.00 -20.54 -3.56
N THR A 4 3.96 -20.28 -2.68
CA THR A 4 3.75 -19.48 -1.47
C THR A 4 3.60 -18.02 -1.88
N GLY A 5 2.40 -17.47 -1.76
CA GLY A 5 2.16 -16.06 -2.01
C GLY A 5 0.72 -15.75 -2.42
N TYR A 6 0.34 -14.48 -2.29
CA TYR A 6 -0.99 -14.02 -2.61
C TYR A 6 -0.96 -12.55 -3.06
N ASN A 7 -1.98 -12.18 -3.81
CA ASN A 7 -2.32 -10.79 -4.10
C ASN A 7 -3.61 -10.44 -3.34
N GLN A 8 -3.71 -9.21 -2.90
CA GLN A 8 -4.87 -8.71 -2.18
C GLN A 8 -5.27 -7.34 -2.70
N LEU A 9 -6.59 -7.15 -2.86
CA LEU A 9 -7.22 -5.86 -3.01
C LEU A 9 -8.21 -5.71 -1.87
N LEU A 10 -8.04 -4.67 -1.04
CA LEU A 10 -8.85 -4.43 0.15
C LEU A 10 -9.42 -3.02 0.12
N PHE A 11 -10.72 -2.94 0.37
CA PHE A 11 -11.47 -1.70 0.62
C PHE A 11 -11.92 -1.72 2.07
N ASP A 12 -11.69 -0.64 2.78
CA ASP A 12 -12.08 -0.52 4.17
C ASP A 12 -12.75 0.84 4.37
N GLU A 13 -14.04 0.78 4.67
CA GLU A 13 -14.93 1.93 4.81
C GLU A 13 -15.20 2.26 6.28
N THR A 14 -14.24 1.97 7.18
CA THR A 14 -14.34 2.40 8.58
C THR A 14 -14.57 3.91 8.63
N ASP A 15 -15.57 4.34 9.41
CA ASP A 15 -15.97 5.75 9.52
C ASP A 15 -14.78 6.69 9.76
N ALA A 16 -14.68 7.72 8.92
CA ALA A 16 -13.58 8.71 8.88
C ALA A 16 -12.15 8.12 8.69
N GLN A 17 -12.04 6.83 8.38
CA GLN A 17 -10.77 6.09 8.24
C GLN A 17 -10.76 5.24 6.95
N GLY A 18 -11.39 5.75 5.89
CA GLY A 18 -11.47 5.10 4.59
C GLY A 18 -10.08 4.82 4.00
N ARG A 19 -9.89 3.62 3.44
CA ARG A 19 -8.65 3.24 2.75
C ARG A 19 -8.85 2.21 1.65
N VAL A 20 -7.91 2.22 0.70
CA VAL A 20 -7.78 1.20 -0.34
C VAL A 20 -6.35 0.66 -0.31
N GLN A 21 -6.19 -0.66 -0.40
CA GLN A 21 -4.89 -1.32 -0.45
C GLN A 21 -4.80 -2.33 -1.59
N LEU A 22 -3.73 -2.25 -2.38
CA LEU A 22 -3.29 -3.26 -3.34
C LEU A 22 -1.96 -3.84 -2.85
N LYS A 23 -1.91 -5.16 -2.62
CA LYS A 23 -0.74 -5.84 -2.04
C LYS A 23 -0.37 -7.09 -2.81
N CYS A 24 0.93 -7.36 -2.91
CA CYS A 24 1.54 -8.60 -3.35
C CYS A 24 2.47 -9.11 -2.26
N SER A 25 2.36 -10.39 -1.90
CA SER A 25 3.27 -11.00 -0.92
C SER A 25 4.73 -11.03 -1.41
N HIS A 26 4.97 -10.95 -2.72
CA HIS A 26 6.31 -10.84 -3.29
C HIS A 26 6.94 -9.52 -2.86
N ALA A 27 8.10 -9.61 -2.19
CA ALA A 27 8.82 -8.47 -1.63
C ALA A 27 7.95 -7.55 -0.74
N ALA A 28 6.90 -8.09 -0.10
CA ALA A 28 5.94 -7.32 0.71
C ALA A 28 5.49 -6.01 0.04
N SER A 29 5.25 -6.07 -1.28
CA SER A 29 4.99 -4.88 -2.09
C SER A 29 3.54 -4.43 -1.97
N GLU A 30 3.31 -3.17 -1.60
CA GLU A 30 1.97 -2.61 -1.42
C GLU A 30 1.84 -1.15 -1.86
N LEU A 31 0.66 -0.82 -2.38
CA LEU A 31 0.16 0.54 -2.55
C LEU A 31 -1.05 0.72 -1.63
N THR A 32 -0.99 1.69 -0.73
CA THR A 32 -2.07 2.01 0.21
C THR A 32 -2.45 3.49 0.09
N LEU A 33 -3.77 3.77 0.00
CA LEU A 33 -4.34 5.10 -0.12
C LEU A 33 -5.31 5.38 1.04
N GLY A 34 -5.34 6.62 1.54
CA GLY A 34 -6.26 7.07 2.59
C GLY A 34 -5.68 6.93 4.00
N HIS A 35 -6.39 6.27 4.89
CA HIS A 35 -6.00 6.07 6.29
C HIS A 35 -5.03 4.88 6.45
N LEU A 36 -3.75 5.19 6.60
CA LEU A 36 -2.68 4.20 6.65
C LEU A 36 -2.61 3.62 8.07
N ILE A 37 -2.77 2.30 8.17
CA ILE A 37 -2.60 1.53 9.42
C ILE A 37 -1.73 0.30 9.17
N HIS A 38 -1.15 -0.26 10.23
CA HIS A 38 -0.62 -1.62 10.16
C HIS A 38 -1.76 -2.61 9.89
N SER A 39 -1.54 -3.57 8.99
CA SER A 39 -2.52 -4.61 8.66
C SER A 39 -1.89 -5.98 8.89
N ALA A 40 -2.58 -6.82 9.65
CA ALA A 40 -2.25 -8.22 9.82
C ALA A 40 -3.54 -9.03 9.64
N ASP A 41 -3.70 -9.68 8.49
CA ASP A 41 -4.96 -10.33 8.11
C ASP A 41 -6.15 -9.36 8.21
N ASN A 42 -7.20 -9.75 8.94
CA ASN A 42 -8.38 -8.92 9.20
C ASN A 42 -8.19 -7.97 10.40
N TYR A 43 -7.02 -7.98 11.03
CA TYR A 43 -6.73 -7.09 12.16
C TYR A 43 -6.31 -5.71 11.66
N ARG A 44 -7.09 -4.71 12.07
CA ARG A 44 -6.77 -3.29 11.94
C ARG A 44 -5.80 -2.88 13.06
N GLY A 45 -4.55 -2.68 12.70
CA GLY A 45 -3.50 -2.25 13.62
C GLY A 45 -3.47 -0.75 13.87
N SER A 46 -2.37 -0.30 14.48
CA SER A 46 -2.19 1.12 14.82
C SER A 46 -2.05 2.01 13.59
N PHE A 47 -2.44 3.27 13.77
CA PHE A 47 -2.24 4.35 12.83
C PHE A 47 -0.76 4.55 12.48
N ARG A 48 -0.46 4.73 11.19
CA ARG A 48 0.89 5.05 10.68
C ARG A 48 0.94 6.32 9.83
N GLY A 49 -0.19 6.85 9.38
CA GLY A 49 -0.23 8.08 8.59
C GLY A 49 -1.48 8.23 7.73
N THR A 50 -1.51 9.29 6.93
CA THR A 50 -2.56 9.56 5.95
C THR A 50 -1.95 9.94 4.60
N GLY A 51 -2.63 9.59 3.51
CA GLY A 51 -2.21 9.97 2.16
C GLY A 51 -2.00 8.76 1.26
N ALA A 52 -0.90 8.74 0.49
CA ALA A 52 -0.53 7.67 -0.41
C ALA A 52 0.83 7.08 -0.01
N GLU A 53 0.90 5.76 0.10
CA GLU A 53 2.12 5.03 0.43
C GLU A 53 2.37 3.94 -0.61
N LEU A 54 3.59 3.94 -1.17
CA LEU A 54 4.14 2.83 -1.94
C LEU A 54 5.29 2.23 -1.12
N ARG A 55 5.19 0.95 -0.78
CA ARG A 55 6.19 0.21 -0.01
C ARG A 55 6.59 -1.06 -0.74
N THR A 56 7.87 -1.41 -0.66
CA THR A 56 8.39 -2.73 -1.03
C THR A 56 9.66 -3.00 -0.22
N ASP A 57 9.92 -4.27 0.08
CA ASP A 57 11.17 -4.71 0.72
C ASP A 57 12.30 -4.94 -0.33
N ASP A 58 12.00 -4.76 -1.62
CA ASP A 58 12.97 -4.82 -2.74
C ASP A 58 13.10 -3.42 -3.41
N TYR A 59 13.80 -3.33 -4.55
CA TYR A 59 14.00 -2.07 -5.25
C TYR A 59 12.70 -1.49 -5.83
N GLY A 60 12.41 -0.23 -5.50
CA GLY A 60 11.38 0.56 -6.16
C GLY A 60 11.91 1.29 -7.40
N ALA A 61 11.14 1.32 -8.48
CA ALA A 61 11.45 2.09 -9.68
C ALA A 61 10.25 2.93 -10.13
N VAL A 62 10.46 4.24 -10.26
CA VAL A 62 9.50 5.17 -10.88
C VAL A 62 10.07 5.61 -12.21
N ARG A 63 9.32 5.40 -13.29
CA ARG A 63 9.76 5.76 -14.66
C ARG A 63 8.76 6.73 -15.27
N ALA A 64 9.23 7.90 -15.67
CA ALA A 64 8.41 8.94 -16.27
C ALA A 64 9.13 9.55 -17.49
N GLY A 65 8.78 9.08 -18.69
CA GLY A 65 9.45 9.50 -19.93
C GLY A 65 9.26 10.98 -20.27
N GLY A 66 8.18 11.61 -19.77
CA GLY A 66 7.93 13.05 -19.89
C GLY A 66 8.49 13.90 -18.75
N GLY A 67 9.19 13.30 -17.78
CA GLY A 67 9.67 13.95 -16.57
C GLY A 67 8.90 13.54 -15.31
N LEU A 68 9.54 13.67 -14.16
CA LEU A 68 8.99 13.39 -12.84
C LEU A 68 8.98 14.68 -12.02
N LEU A 69 7.80 15.11 -11.57
CA LEU A 69 7.65 16.19 -10.60
C LEU A 69 7.33 15.58 -9.23
N VAL A 70 8.22 15.80 -8.26
CA VAL A 70 7.95 15.50 -6.85
C VAL A 70 7.90 16.83 -6.12
N SER A 71 6.79 17.09 -5.44
CA SER A 71 6.54 18.33 -4.73
C SER A 71 5.94 18.03 -3.37
N SER A 72 6.31 18.86 -2.38
CA SER A 72 5.73 18.89 -1.05
C SER A 72 4.99 20.20 -0.76
N TYR A 73 4.75 21.01 -1.81
CA TYR A 73 4.08 22.31 -1.74
C TYR A 73 2.55 22.18 -1.71
#